data_AF-A0A117R645-F1
#
_entry.id   AF-A0A117R645-F1
#
_cell.length_a   1.000
_cell.length_b   1.000
_cell.length_c   1.000
_cell.angle_alpha   90.00
_cell.angle_beta   90.00
_cell.angle_gamma   90.00
#
_symmetry.space_group_name_H-M   'P 1'
#
loop_
_entity.id
_entity.type
_entity.pdbx_description
1 polymer ?
#
loop_
_entity_poly.entity_id
_entity_poly.type
_entity_poly.pdbx_seq_one_letter_code
_entity_poly.pdbx_strand_id
1 'polypeptide(L)'
;MSERRGYYTDTTDAQWALIEPVITAWKAAHPSVSDHQGHYEMRRVVDALFHQNRSGCEWSLLPTDFPPASAVKYYFYRWRDDGLDRDSHPALSGWQR
;
A
#
# COMPACT_ATOMS: atom_id res chain seq x y z
N MET A 1 -19.43 4.78 8.02
CA MET A 1 -18.18 4.87 7.23
C MET A 1 -18.17 6.26 6.62
N SER A 2 -17.45 7.22 7.22
CA SER A 2 -17.41 8.59 6.68
C SER A 2 -16.88 8.58 5.26
N GLU A 3 -17.56 9.28 4.37
CA GLU A 3 -17.14 9.48 3.00
C GLU A 3 -15.79 10.20 3.01
N ARG A 4 -14.75 9.46 2.62
CA ARG A 4 -13.39 9.98 2.54
C ARG A 4 -13.31 10.92 1.34
N ARG A 5 -12.86 12.15 1.54
CA ARG A 5 -12.43 12.98 0.41
C ARG A 5 -11.17 12.32 -0.17
N GLY A 6 -11.25 11.87 -1.42
CA GLY A 6 -10.11 11.26 -2.08
C GLY A 6 -8.90 12.19 -2.09
N TYR A 7 -7.71 11.63 -1.90
CA TYR A 7 -6.46 12.37 -2.04
C TYR A 7 -6.04 12.42 -3.50
N TYR A 8 -5.30 13.47 -3.88
CA TYR A 8 -4.65 13.52 -5.19
C TYR A 8 -3.66 12.36 -5.42
N THR A 9 -3.20 11.73 -4.34
CA THR A 9 -2.30 10.58 -4.33
C THR A 9 -3.05 9.24 -4.41
N ASP A 10 -4.38 9.24 -4.37
CA ASP A 10 -5.17 8.02 -4.48
C ASP A 10 -5.04 7.45 -5.90
N THR A 11 -4.92 6.14 -5.97
CA THR A 11 -4.82 5.39 -7.21
C THR A 11 -6.17 5.46 -7.92
N THR A 12 -6.18 5.80 -9.22
CA THR A 12 -7.38 5.66 -10.06
C THR A 12 -7.71 4.19 -10.32
N ASP A 13 -8.93 3.87 -10.74
CA ASP A 13 -9.30 2.48 -11.04
C ASP A 13 -8.40 1.86 -12.12
N ALA A 14 -8.01 2.65 -13.13
CA ALA A 14 -7.11 2.20 -14.19
C ALA A 14 -5.69 1.90 -13.67
N GLN A 15 -5.15 2.75 -12.78
CA GLN A 15 -3.86 2.47 -12.15
C GLN A 15 -3.96 1.28 -11.19
N TRP A 16 -5.07 1.15 -10.47
CA TRP A 16 -5.31 0.05 -9.55
C TRP A 16 -5.37 -1.28 -10.28
N ALA A 17 -6.03 -1.34 -11.44
CA ALA A 17 -6.09 -2.55 -12.27
C ALA A 17 -4.71 -3.09 -12.70
N LEU A 18 -3.68 -2.23 -12.73
CA LEU A 18 -2.30 -2.64 -13.00
C LEU A 18 -1.57 -3.15 -11.74
N ILE A 19 -1.90 -2.59 -10.57
CA ILE A 19 -1.25 -2.90 -9.29
C ILE A 19 -1.88 -4.11 -8.61
N GLU A 20 -3.21 -4.22 -8.65
CA GLU A 20 -4.00 -5.24 -7.96
C GLU A 20 -3.51 -6.68 -8.24
N PRO A 21 -3.22 -7.08 -9.50
CA PRO A 21 -2.78 -8.45 -9.75
C PRO A 21 -1.44 -8.77 -9.08
N VAL A 22 -0.54 -7.79 -8.99
CA VAL A 22 0.77 -7.95 -8.35
C VAL A 22 0.61 -8.13 -6.84
N ILE A 23 -0.21 -7.29 -6.20
CA ILE A 23 -0.48 -7.39 -4.76
C ILE A 23 -1.23 -8.69 -4.44
N THR A 24 -2.18 -9.08 -5.29
CA THR A 24 -2.95 -10.32 -5.12
C THR A 24 -2.05 -11.55 -5.24
N ALA A 25 -1.16 -11.58 -6.24
CA ALA A 25 -0.17 -12.65 -6.39
C ALA A 25 0.78 -12.70 -5.20
N TRP A 26 1.27 -11.54 -4.74
CA TRP A 26 2.13 -11.47 -3.55
C TRP A 26 1.43 -12.02 -2.31
N LYS A 27 0.16 -11.65 -2.06
CA LYS A 27 -0.62 -12.17 -0.93
C LYS A 27 -0.84 -13.68 -1.01
N ALA A 28 -1.07 -14.21 -2.21
CA ALA A 28 -1.22 -15.65 -2.42
C ALA A 28 0.08 -16.41 -2.12
N ALA A 29 1.24 -15.83 -2.45
CA ALA A 29 2.55 -16.38 -2.13
C ALA A 29 2.95 -16.22 -0.65
N HIS A 30 2.34 -15.28 0.07
CA HIS A 30 2.64 -14.98 1.47
C HIS A 30 1.41 -15.18 2.37
N PRO A 31 0.94 -16.44 2.53
CA PRO A 31 -0.19 -16.72 3.40
C PRO A 31 0.12 -16.31 4.84
N SER A 32 -0.81 -15.61 5.48
CA SER A 32 -0.67 -15.23 6.88
C SER A 32 -0.71 -16.48 7.76
N VAL A 33 0.34 -16.69 8.56
CA VAL A 33 0.43 -17.79 9.52
C VAL A 33 -0.58 -17.70 10.67
N SER A 34 -1.21 -16.54 10.86
CA SER A 34 -2.11 -16.27 11.99
C SER A 34 -3.58 -16.08 11.59
N ASP A 35 -3.96 -16.30 10.32
CA ASP A 35 -5.29 -16.02 9.74
C ASP A 35 -5.78 -14.55 9.89
N HIS A 36 -5.03 -13.72 10.63
CA HIS A 36 -5.07 -12.27 10.64
C HIS A 36 -4.45 -11.75 9.35
N GLN A 37 -4.98 -12.14 8.20
CA GLN A 37 -4.86 -11.26 7.03
C GLN A 37 -5.62 -10.00 7.41
N GLY A 38 -4.90 -8.99 7.92
CA GLY A 38 -5.50 -7.71 8.27
C GLY A 38 -6.46 -7.33 7.15
N HIS A 39 -7.75 -7.24 7.48
CA HIS A 39 -8.88 -7.07 6.56
C HIS A 39 -8.89 -5.67 5.94
N TYR A 40 -7.71 -5.15 5.64
CA TYR A 40 -7.52 -3.89 4.97
C TYR A 40 -7.70 -4.12 3.49
N GLU A 41 -8.46 -3.22 2.89
CA GLU A 41 -8.53 -3.10 1.45
C GLU A 41 -7.12 -2.72 0.95
N MET A 42 -6.57 -3.48 0.00
CA MET A 42 -5.15 -3.36 -0.37
C MET A 42 -4.87 -2.07 -1.14
N ARG A 43 -5.84 -1.56 -1.91
CA ARG A 43 -5.71 -0.25 -2.56
C ARG A 43 -5.56 0.84 -1.53
N ARG A 44 -6.29 0.78 -0.41
CA ARG A 44 -6.11 1.71 0.71
C ARG A 44 -4.70 1.67 1.30
N VAL A 45 -4.07 0.51 1.38
CA VAL A 45 -2.67 0.40 1.83
C VAL A 45 -1.74 1.05 0.80
N VAL A 46 -1.94 0.79 -0.49
CA VAL A 46 -1.15 1.39 -1.57
C VAL A 46 -1.33 2.90 -1.64
N ASP A 47 -2.56 3.41 -1.55
CA ASP A 47 -2.87 4.83 -1.52
C ASP A 47 -2.21 5.52 -0.32
N ALA A 48 -2.21 4.89 0.86
CA ALA A 48 -1.54 5.41 2.05
C ALA A 48 -0.01 5.52 1.83
N LEU A 49 0.58 4.54 1.15
CA LEU A 49 2.00 4.55 0.83
C LEU A 49 2.35 5.61 -0.21
N PHE A 50 1.51 5.77 -1.25
CA PHE A 50 1.67 6.85 -2.22
C PHE A 50 1.51 8.23 -1.56
N HIS A 51 0.57 8.37 -0.63
CA HIS A 51 0.42 9.58 0.14
C HIS A 51 1.67 9.87 0.97
N GLN A 52 2.16 8.89 1.74
CA GLN A 52 3.34 9.03 2.58
C GLN A 52 4.58 9.37 1.75
N ASN A 53 4.81 8.67 0.64
CA ASN A 53 5.94 8.89 -0.25
C ASN A 53 5.89 10.27 -0.93
N ARG A 54 4.70 10.71 -1.36
CA ARG A 54 4.55 12.02 -2.02
C ARG A 54 4.66 13.19 -1.05
N SER A 55 4.11 13.06 0.15
CA SER A 55 4.09 14.12 1.16
C SER A 55 5.37 14.17 2.00
N GLY A 56 6.08 13.05 2.12
CA GLY A 56 7.22 12.89 3.03
C GLY A 56 6.82 12.94 4.51
N CYS A 57 5.54 12.76 4.84
CA CYS A 57 5.10 12.85 6.22
C CYS A 57 5.63 11.70 7.07
N GLU A 58 5.79 11.95 8.37
CA GLU A 58 6.05 10.89 9.32
C GLU A 58 4.86 9.91 9.34
N TRP A 59 5.13 8.61 9.48
CA TRP A 59 4.09 7.58 9.58
C TRP A 59 3.02 7.88 10.63
N SER A 60 3.39 8.51 11.75
CA SER A 60 2.48 8.92 12.83
C SER A 60 1.49 10.02 12.40
N LEU A 61 1.81 10.74 11.32
CA LEU A 61 1.02 11.82 10.73
C LEU A 61 0.19 11.36 9.53
N LEU A 62 0.16 10.05 9.23
CA LEU A 62 -0.75 9.54 8.21
C LEU A 62 -2.20 9.89 8.59
N PRO A 63 -3.00 10.36 7.61
CA PRO A 63 -4.41 10.62 7.85
C PRO A 63 -5.16 9.40 8.42
N THR A 64 -6.06 9.64 9.37
CA THR A 64 -6.74 8.59 10.15
C THR A 64 -7.78 7.80 9.37
N ASP A 65 -8.11 8.26 8.17
CA ASP A 65 -8.98 7.63 7.18
C ASP A 65 -8.26 6.61 6.29
N PHE A 66 -6.92 6.55 6.36
CA PHE A 66 -6.13 5.41 5.87
C PHE A 66 -6.13 4.24 6.87
N PRO A 67 -5.72 3.04 6.44
CA PRO A 67 -5.42 1.96 7.37
C PRO A 67 -4.39 2.40 8.42
N PRO A 68 -4.39 1.80 9.63
CA PRO A 68 -3.45 2.16 10.68
C PRO A 68 -2.01 2.16 10.17
N ALA A 69 -1.23 3.17 10.55
CA ALA A 69 0.15 3.32 10.11
C ALA A 69 1.01 2.06 10.38
N SER A 70 0.70 1.29 11.42
CA SER A 70 1.35 0.00 11.69
C SER A 70 1.11 -1.04 10.59
N ALA A 71 -0.11 -1.14 10.07
CA ALA A 71 -0.45 -2.03 8.96
C ALA A 71 0.21 -1.57 7.66
N VAL A 72 0.17 -0.26 7.39
CA VAL A 72 0.80 0.33 6.21
C VAL A 72 2.32 0.08 6.23
N LYS A 73 2.98 0.32 7.36
CA LYS A 73 4.40 0.02 7.56
C LYS A 73 4.70 -1.48 7.44
N TYR A 74 3.85 -2.35 7.97
CA TYR A 74 4.01 -3.79 7.85
C TYR A 74 4.10 -4.21 6.38
N TYR A 75 3.14 -3.79 5.54
CA TYR A 75 3.15 -4.12 4.11
C TYR A 75 4.34 -3.47 3.38
N PHE A 76 4.67 -2.20 3.69
CA PHE A 76 5.83 -1.54 3.11
C PHE A 76 7.12 -2.32 3.31
N TYR A 77 7.43 -2.69 4.56
CA TYR A 77 8.67 -3.42 4.85
C TYR A 77 8.68 -4.81 4.22
N ARG A 78 7.55 -5.51 4.25
CA ARG A 78 7.43 -6.82 3.60
C ARG A 78 7.65 -6.74 2.09
N TRP A 79 7.00 -5.80 1.41
CA TRP A 79 7.17 -5.62 -0.04
C TRP A 79 8.59 -5.19 -0.42
N ARG A 80 9.22 -4.33 0.38
CA ARG A 80 10.62 -3.93 0.19
C ARG A 80 11.57 -5.12 0.38
N ASP A 81 11.38 -5.91 1.43
CA ASP A 81 12.26 -7.02 1.75
C ASP A 81 12.12 -8.15 0.72
N ASP A 82 10.93 -8.34 0.15
CA ASP A 82 10.65 -9.28 -0.94
C ASP A 82 11.05 -8.72 -2.33
N GLY A 83 11.56 -7.49 -2.41
CA GLY A 83 11.99 -6.84 -3.66
C GLY A 83 10.84 -6.49 -4.62
N LEU A 84 9.60 -6.43 -4.12
CA LEU A 84 8.41 -6.10 -4.93
C LEU A 84 8.50 -4.67 -5.50
N ASP A 85 9.20 -3.78 -4.81
CA ASP A 85 9.54 -2.43 -5.23
C ASP A 85 10.57 -2.40 -6.38
N ARG A 86 11.37 -3.45 -6.54
CA ARG A 86 12.50 -3.52 -7.49
C ARG A 86 12.21 -4.34 -8.74
N ASP A 87 11.56 -5.50 -8.59
CA ASP A 87 11.52 -6.51 -9.65
C ASP A 87 10.23 -6.51 -10.49
N SER A 88 9.17 -5.79 -10.10
CA SER A 88 7.83 -6.08 -10.67
C SER A 88 7.12 -4.97 -11.44
N HIS A 89 7.43 -3.68 -11.28
CA HIS A 89 6.74 -2.63 -12.07
C HIS A 89 7.46 -1.27 -12.04
N PRO A 90 7.68 -0.59 -13.17
CA PRO A 90 8.18 0.79 -13.20
C PRO A 90 7.23 1.81 -12.54
N ALA A 91 5.97 1.44 -12.30
CA ALA A 91 5.04 2.23 -11.48
C ALA A 91 5.40 2.20 -9.98
N LEU A 92 6.19 1.21 -9.54
CA LEU A 92 6.62 1.01 -8.16
C LEU A 92 8.10 1.35 -7.91
N SER A 93 8.84 1.85 -8.89
CA SER A 93 10.26 2.20 -8.73
C SER A 93 10.50 3.56 -8.06
N GLY A 94 9.44 4.32 -7.76
CA GLY A 94 9.49 5.65 -7.14
C GLY A 94 9.52 5.67 -5.60
N TRP A 95 9.71 4.54 -4.94
CA TRP A 95 9.43 4.35 -3.50
C TRP A 95 10.64 4.57 -2.57
N GLN A 96 11.80 4.93 -3.14
CA GLN A 96 13.07 5.05 -2.42
C GLN A 96 13.66 6.48 -2.37
N ARG A 97 12.86 7.55 -2.33
CA ARG A 97 13.44 8.87 -2.07
C ARG A 97 13.58 9.13 -0.56
#